data_AF-A0A8S3X9Q4-F1
#
_entry.id   AF-A0A8S3X9Q4-F1
#
_cell.length_a   1.000
_cell.length_b   1.000
_cell.length_c   1.000
_cell.angle_alpha   90.00
_cell.angle_beta   90.00
_cell.angle_gamma   90.00
#
_symmetry.space_group_name_H-M   'P 1'
#
loop_
_entity.id
_entity.type
_entity.pdbx_description
1 polymer ?
#
loop_
_entity_poly.entity_id
_entity_poly.type
_entity_poly.pdbx_seq_one_letter_code
_entity_poly.pdbx_strand_id
1 'polypeptide(L)' 'MHRVYSPRHNAPLGAWMVLAEAWQFKRDVAIWNSKRYVNSPSYVKTDKTIRAFRAWFMQFYSENSIPLKQALQNPLDW' A
#
# COMPACT_ATOMS: atom_id res chain seq x y z
N MET A 1 7.46 -1.63 -12.53
CA MET A 1 6.92 -2.77 -13.30
C MET A 1 6.84 -3.96 -12.37
N HIS A 2 5.63 -4.45 -12.05
CA HIS A 2 5.44 -5.66 -11.24
C HIS A 2 5.95 -6.85 -12.05
N ARG A 3 6.95 -7.58 -11.51
CA ARG A 3 7.52 -8.77 -12.17
C ARG A 3 7.07 -10.01 -11.40
N VAL A 4 6.18 -10.80 -11.99
CA VAL A 4 5.78 -12.09 -11.46
C VAL A 4 6.62 -13.17 -12.14
N TYR A 5 7.48 -13.83 -11.37
CA TYR A 5 8.27 -14.95 -11.87
C TYR A 5 7.41 -16.22 -11.84
N SER A 6 7.11 -16.77 -13.01
CA SER A 6 6.40 -18.04 -13.14
C SER A 6 7.15 -18.98 -14.11
N PRO A 7 7.18 -20.30 -13.84
CA PRO A 7 7.73 -21.28 -14.77
C PRO A 7 7.02 -21.23 -16.12
N ARG A 8 7.73 -21.57 -17.20
CA ARG A 8 7.28 -21.40 -18.59
C ARG A 8 5.93 -22.08 -18.91
N HIS A 9 5.64 -23.22 -18.26
CA HIS A 9 4.37 -23.93 -18.41
C HIS A 9 3.19 -23.26 -17.70
N ASN A 10 3.46 -22.44 -16.68
CA ASN A 10 2.47 -21.71 -15.90
C ASN A 10 2.41 -20.21 -16.25
N ALA A 11 3.12 -19.80 -17.30
CA ALA A 11 3.19 -18.42 -17.75
C ALA A 11 1.81 -17.78 -18.04
N PRO A 12 0.81 -18.50 -18.60
CA PRO A 12 -0.53 -17.93 -18.80
C PRO A 12 -1.20 -17.56 -17.47
N LEU A 13 -1.04 -18.38 -16.42
CA LEU A 13 -1.58 -18.05 -15.09
C LEU A 13 -0.85 -16.86 -14.47
N GLY A 14 0.47 -16.76 -14.64
CA GLY A 14 1.24 -15.60 -14.19
C GLY A 14 0.80 -14.30 -14.86
N ALA A 15 0.59 -14.34 -16.18
CA ALA A 15 0.07 -13.19 -16.92
C ALA A 15 -1.35 -12.81 -16.47
N TRP A 16 -2.21 -13.81 -16.24
CA TRP A 16 -3.56 -13.59 -15.73
C TRP A 16 -3.57 -12.96 -14.34
N MET A 17 -2.68 -13.39 -13.43
CA MET A 17 -2.55 -12.79 -12.10
C MET A 17 -2.17 -11.31 -12.16
N VAL A 18 -1.20 -10.93 -13.02
CA VAL A 18 -0.81 -9.52 -13.17
C VAL A 18 -1.95 -8.69 -13.72
N LEU A 19 -2.72 -9.23 -14.68
CA LEU A 19 -3.92 -8.55 -15.20
C LEU A 19 -5.00 -8.40 -14.12
N ALA A 20 -5.24 -9.43 -13.31
CA ALA A 20 -6.19 -9.39 -12.21
C ALA A 20 -5.79 -8.37 -11.14
N GLU A 21 -4.52 -8.32 -10.76
CA GLU A 21 -3.98 -7.34 -9.82
C GLU A 21 -4.15 -5.91 -10.37
N ALA A 22 -3.82 -5.69 -11.65
CA ALA A 22 -4.00 -4.39 -12.29
C ALA A 22 -5.47 -3.94 -12.29
N TRP A 23 -6.41 -4.86 -12.46
CA TRP A 23 -7.83 -4.56 -12.41
C TRP A 23 -8.30 -4.21 -10.99
N GLN A 24 -7.85 -4.96 -9.97
CA GLN A 24 -8.13 -4.65 -8.57
C GLN A 24 -7.56 -3.28 -8.18
N PHE A 25 -6.33 -2.99 -8.58
CA PHE A 25 -5.70 -1.70 -8.33
C PHE A 25 -6.46 -0.54 -8.98
N LYS A 26 -6.91 -0.70 -10.24
CA LYS A 26 -7.72 0.31 -10.92
C LYS A 26 -9.02 0.62 -10.16
N ARG A 27 -9.67 -0.40 -9.59
CA ARG A 27 -10.88 -0.22 -8.78
C ARG A 27 -10.60 0.60 -7.53
N ASP A 28 -9.48 0.34 -6.85
CA ASP A 28 -9.12 1.07 -5.63
C ASP A 28 -8.75 2.53 -5.95
N VAL A 29 -8.03 2.77 -7.05
CA VAL A 29 -7.69 4.12 -7.54
C VAL A 29 -8.95 4.94 -7.83
N ALA A 30 -9.98 4.34 -8.44
CA ALA A 30 -11.23 5.04 -8.70
C ALA A 30 -11.89 5.55 -7.40
N ILE A 31 -11.90 4.72 -6.35
CA ILE A 31 -12.44 5.10 -5.04
C ILE A 31 -11.59 6.21 -4.41
N TRP A 32 -10.26 6.09 -4.46
CA TRP A 32 -9.35 7.10 -3.91
C TRP A 32 -9.54 8.48 -4.55
N ASN A 33 -9.73 8.54 -5.86
CA ASN A 33 -9.98 9.80 -6.58
C ASN A 33 -11.28 10.49 -6.13
N SER A 34 -12.30 9.72 -5.77
CA SER A 34 -13.58 10.26 -5.27
C SER A 34 -13.64 10.47 -3.76
N LYS A 35 -12.62 10.01 -3.00
CA LYS A 35 -12.68 9.99 -1.54
C LYS A 35 -12.15 11.30 -0.96
N ARG A 36 -12.88 11.84 0.01
CA ARG A 36 -12.44 12.98 0.85
C ARG A 36 -11.77 12.47 2.14
N TYR A 37 -10.69 13.12 2.54
CA TYR A 37 -10.07 12.86 3.83
C TYR A 37 -10.98 13.33 4.99
N VAL A 38 -11.21 12.44 5.96
CA VAL A 38 -11.96 12.73 7.19
C VAL A 38 -11.04 12.44 8.38
N ASN A 39 -10.86 13.43 9.27
CA ASN A 39 -9.97 13.28 10.42
C ASN A 39 -10.53 12.25 11.43
N SER A 40 -11.81 12.39 11.78
CA SER A 40 -12.52 11.52 12.73
C SER A 40 -13.75 10.87 12.07
N PRO A 41 -13.59 9.84 11.21
CA PRO A 41 -14.74 9.13 10.66
C PRO A 41 -15.53 8.41 11.77
N SER A 42 -16.82 8.21 11.55
CA SER A 42 -17.64 7.34 12.42
C SER A 42 -17.15 5.91 12.27
N TYR A 43 -16.55 5.35 13.31
CA TYR A 43 -15.95 4.00 13.27
C TYR A 43 -16.99 2.96 13.66
N VAL A 44 -17.16 1.94 12.82
CA VAL A 44 -17.81 0.69 13.23
C VAL A 44 -16.80 -0.14 14.03
N LYS A 45 -17.26 -1.06 14.89
CA LYS A 45 -16.38 -1.91 15.73
C LYS A 45 -15.32 -2.70 14.93
N THR A 46 -15.56 -2.94 13.64
CA THR A 46 -14.66 -3.62 12.70
C THR A 46 -13.50 -2.75 12.22
N ASP A 47 -13.61 -1.42 12.33
CA ASP A 47 -12.68 -0.48 11.70
C ASP A 47 -11.54 -0.05 12.63
N LYS A 48 -11.37 -0.73 13.76
CA LYS A 48 -10.35 -0.41 14.77
C LYS A 48 -8.92 -0.40 14.21
N THR A 49 -8.66 -1.21 13.18
CA THR A 49 -7.36 -1.30 12.50
C THR A 49 -6.98 0.00 11.79
N ILE A 50 -7.96 0.79 11.32
CA ILE A 50 -7.71 2.07 10.64
C ILE A 50 -7.00 3.06 11.57
N ARG A 51 -7.45 3.13 12.83
CA ARG A 51 -6.83 4.02 13.83
C ARG A 51 -5.41 3.57 14.17
N ALA A 52 -5.20 2.27 14.35
CA ALA A 52 -3.88 1.70 14.63
C ALA A 52 -2.89 1.98 13.49
N PHE A 53 -3.32 1.76 12.24
CA PHE A 53 -2.52 2.06 11.06
C PHE A 53 -2.16 3.56 10.97
N ARG A 54 -3.12 4.46 11.15
CA ARG A 54 -2.87 5.91 11.14
C ARG A 54 -1.88 6.30 12.23
N ALA A 55 -2.02 5.78 13.45
CA ALA A 55 -1.10 6.07 14.55
C ALA A 55 0.32 5.59 14.24
N TRP A 56 0.49 4.39 13.68
CA TRP A 56 1.80 3.89 13.24
C TRP A 56 2.38 4.74 12.12
N PHE A 57 1.58 5.13 11.11
CA PHE A 57 2.05 5.91 9.96
C PHE A 57 2.45 7.34 10.34
N MET A 58 1.92 7.90 11.43
CA MET A 58 2.32 9.24 11.93
C MET A 58 3.80 9.33 12.32
N GLN A 59 4.49 8.21 12.55
CA GLN A 59 5.93 8.21 12.85
C GLN A 59 6.76 8.91 11.78
N PHE A 60 6.35 8.81 10.51
CA PHE A 60 7.04 9.40 9.36
C PHE A 60 6.85 10.91 9.23
N TYR A 61 5.96 11.51 10.03
CA TYR A 61 5.71 12.96 10.08
C TYR A 61 6.18 13.58 11.39
N SER A 62 6.83 12.82 12.27
CA SER A 62 7.42 13.33 13.50
C SER A 62 8.71 14.10 13.22
N GLU A 63 9.05 15.08 14.06
CA GLU A 63 10.25 15.92 13.89
C GLU A 63 11.56 15.12 13.90
N ASN A 64 11.58 13.97 14.59
CA ASN A 64 12.72 13.05 14.66
C ASN A 64 12.68 11.94 13.59
N SER A 65 11.79 12.03 12.59
CA SER A 65 11.69 11.01 11.55
C SER A 65 12.90 11.02 10.62
N ILE A 66 13.38 9.83 10.24
CA ILE A 66 14.46 9.70 9.26
C ILE A 66 13.91 10.14 7.90
N PRO A 67 14.47 11.17 7.26
CA PRO A 67 14.02 11.59 5.95
C PRO A 67 14.30 10.48 4.93
N LEU A 68 13.40 10.33 3.96
CA LEU A 68 13.46 9.28 2.93
C LEU A 68 14.83 9.20 2.23
N LYS A 69 15.48 10.36 2.01
CA LYS A 69 16.82 10.43 1.42
C LYS A 69 17.90 9.76 2.27
N GLN A 70 17.81 9.87 3.60
CA GLN A 70 18.76 9.26 4.53
C GLN A 70 18.47 7.76 4.71
N ALA A 71 17.20 7.35 4.68
CA ALA A 71 16.81 5.94 4.71
C ALA A 71 17.26 5.17 3.44
N LEU A 72 17.28 5.83 2.27
CA LEU A 72 17.78 5.25 1.03
C LEU A 72 19.30 5.05 1.01
N GLN A 73 20.06 5.81 1.81
CA GLN A 73 21.52 5.73 1.86
C GLN A 73 22.02 4.60 2.76
N ASN A 74 21.25 4.26 3.80
CA ASN A 74 21.50 3.09 4.66
C ASN A 74 20.29 2.16 4.57
N PRO A 75 20.16 1.37 3.48
CA PRO A 75 19.11 0.37 3.41
C PRO A 75 19.26 -0.55 4.64
N LEU A 76 18.16 -0.77 5.35
CA LEU A 76 18.17 -1.77 6.42
C LEU A 76 18.43 -3.13 5.77
N ASP A 77 19.56 -3.74 6.10
CA ASP A 77 19.83 -5.14 5.81
C ASP A 77 18.87 -5.98 6.67
N TRP A 78 17.80 -6.45 6.03
CA TRP A 78 17.02 -7.60 6.48
C TRP A 78 17.13 -8.68 5.43
#